data_AF-A0A366L8M0-F1
#
_entry.id   AF-A0A366L8M0-F1
#
_cell.length_a   1.000
_cell.length_b   1.000
_cell.length_c   1.000
_cell.angle_alpha   90.00
_cell.angle_beta   90.00
_cell.angle_gamma   90.00
#
_symmetry.space_group_name_H-M   'P 1'
#
loop_
_entity.id
_entity.type
_entity.pdbx_description
1 polymer ?
#
loop_
_entity_poly.entity_id
_entity_poly.type
_entity_poly.pdbx_seq_one_letter_code
_entity_poly.pdbx_strand_id
1 'polypeptide(L)'
;MGKSRDQNNVIITGTTGMVGEGVLMQCLNNPEIDSVLVINRKSNGYTHPKLKEIIHADFFDFSSIENQLAGYNSCFFCLGITSVGVDPDTYYKMTYTLTMHVAEKLSKLNNDMTFCYVSGGGTNENGRLKWAQVKGKTENDLMKLPFEQVFNFRPGFIKPLPGQKYAHKFYRYINWLFPLGRAIYPNGFCTMAELGQAMINTLSHHDEKRIVEGKDIIALAKE
;
A
#
# COMPACT_ATOMS: atom_id res chain seq x y z
N MET A 1 -19.83 3.54 -1.17
CA MET A 1 -20.40 4.25 0.01
C MET A 1 -19.83 5.65 0.01
N GLY A 2 -20.58 6.67 0.42
CA GLY A 2 -20.03 8.03 0.49
C GLY A 2 -18.97 8.16 1.59
N LYS A 3 -18.06 9.11 1.43
CA LYS A 3 -17.04 9.54 2.40
C LYS A 3 -17.57 9.56 3.86
N SER A 4 -16.95 8.81 4.78
CA SER A 4 -17.31 8.83 6.21
C SER A 4 -16.58 9.93 7.01
N ARG A 5 -15.40 10.35 6.54
CA ARG A 5 -14.54 11.36 7.17
C ARG A 5 -14.73 12.73 6.51
N ASP A 6 -14.61 13.82 7.25
CA ASP A 6 -14.70 15.18 6.69
C ASP A 6 -13.63 15.44 5.63
N GLN A 7 -12.42 14.93 5.84
CA GLN A 7 -11.30 14.97 4.89
C GLN A 7 -10.63 13.59 4.78
N ASN A 8 -10.10 13.28 3.60
CA ASN A 8 -9.27 12.13 3.28
C ASN A 8 -7.95 12.65 2.71
N ASN A 9 -6.98 12.85 3.62
CA ASN A 9 -5.64 13.30 3.30
C ASN A 9 -4.71 12.09 3.38
N VAL A 10 -4.19 11.67 2.24
CA VAL A 10 -3.51 10.37 2.10
C VAL A 10 -2.03 10.53 1.86
N ILE A 11 -1.20 9.84 2.65
CA ILE A 11 0.22 9.63 2.33
C ILE A 11 0.36 8.36 1.49
N ILE A 12 1.09 8.41 0.38
CA ILE A 12 1.43 7.24 -0.44
C ILE A 12 2.94 7.13 -0.57
N THR A 13 3.48 5.95 -0.28
CA THR A 13 4.90 5.65 -0.47
C THR A 13 5.10 4.65 -1.61
N GLY A 14 6.27 4.68 -2.26
CA GLY A 14 6.61 3.68 -3.27
C GLY A 14 5.88 3.85 -4.60
N THR A 15 5.53 5.09 -4.97
CA THR A 15 4.79 5.36 -6.22
C THR A 15 5.66 5.26 -7.49
N THR A 16 6.96 5.04 -7.32
CA THR A 16 7.88 4.64 -8.41
C THR A 16 7.91 3.11 -8.64
N GLY A 17 6.90 2.39 -8.16
CA GLY A 17 6.68 0.96 -8.37
C GLY A 17 5.23 0.70 -8.81
N MET A 18 4.97 -0.49 -9.38
CA MET A 18 3.69 -0.82 -10.01
C MET A 18 2.47 -0.63 -9.08
N VAL A 19 2.56 -1.09 -7.83
CA VAL A 19 1.43 -1.00 -6.89
C VAL A 19 1.21 0.45 -6.46
N GLY A 20 2.25 1.12 -5.95
CA GLY A 20 2.12 2.50 -5.48
C GLY A 20 1.70 3.47 -6.59
N GLU A 21 2.17 3.29 -7.82
CA GLU A 21 1.70 4.08 -8.97
C GLU A 21 0.21 3.88 -9.22
N GLY A 22 -0.26 2.63 -9.21
CA GLY A 22 -1.69 2.36 -9.45
C GLY A 22 -2.58 2.90 -8.34
N VAL A 23 -2.14 2.79 -7.09
CA VAL A 23 -2.84 3.39 -5.94
C VAL A 23 -2.89 4.90 -6.10
N LEU A 24 -1.77 5.56 -6.44
CA LEU A 24 -1.74 6.99 -6.74
C LEU A 24 -2.74 7.35 -7.85
N MET A 25 -2.74 6.62 -8.96
CA MET A 25 -3.68 6.85 -10.06
C MET A 25 -5.14 6.72 -9.63
N GLN A 26 -5.48 5.78 -8.75
CA GLN A 26 -6.83 5.66 -8.20
C GLN A 26 -7.17 6.85 -7.28
N CYS A 27 -6.28 7.21 -6.36
CA CYS A 27 -6.50 8.33 -5.44
C CYS A 27 -6.69 9.67 -6.17
N LEU A 28 -5.90 9.96 -7.20
CA LEU A 28 -6.01 11.24 -7.93
C LEU A 28 -7.34 11.37 -8.68
N ASN A 29 -7.90 10.26 -9.17
CA ASN A 29 -9.17 10.23 -9.89
C ASN A 29 -10.40 10.07 -8.98
N ASN A 30 -10.20 9.78 -7.70
CA ASN A 30 -11.30 9.55 -6.77
C ASN A 30 -11.75 10.88 -6.13
N PRO A 31 -13.04 11.25 -6.22
CA PRO A 31 -13.55 12.49 -5.65
C PRO A 31 -13.55 12.52 -4.12
N GLU A 32 -13.53 11.37 -3.45
CA GLU A 32 -13.52 11.27 -1.99
C GLU A 32 -12.16 11.59 -1.36
N ILE A 33 -11.08 11.56 -2.15
CA ILE A 33 -9.74 11.94 -1.72
C ILE A 33 -9.57 13.45 -1.90
N ASP A 34 -9.23 14.18 -0.84
CA ASP A 34 -9.03 15.63 -0.92
C ASP A 34 -7.59 15.98 -1.28
N SER A 35 -6.63 15.30 -0.65
CA SER A 35 -5.22 15.53 -0.89
C SER A 35 -4.39 14.25 -0.83
N VAL A 36 -3.30 14.25 -1.60
CA VAL A 36 -2.35 13.15 -1.68
C VAL A 36 -0.95 13.71 -1.47
N LEU A 37 -0.25 13.21 -0.46
CA LEU A 37 1.18 13.40 -0.28
C LEU A 37 1.92 12.16 -0.76
N VAL A 38 2.77 12.33 -1.76
CA VAL A 38 3.70 11.29 -2.19
C VAL A 38 5.06 11.53 -1.54
N ILE A 39 5.62 10.49 -0.92
CA ILE A 39 6.99 10.49 -0.40
C ILE A 39 7.78 9.43 -1.18
N ASN A 40 8.79 9.88 -1.93
CA ASN A 40 9.62 9.01 -2.76
C ASN A 40 11.09 9.45 -2.74
N ARG A 41 11.99 8.56 -3.15
CA ARG A 41 13.40 8.89 -3.39
C ARG A 41 13.66 9.63 -4.71
N LYS A 42 12.72 9.58 -5.65
CA LYS A 42 12.77 10.17 -6.98
C LYS A 42 11.37 10.60 -7.41
N SER A 43 11.27 11.63 -8.24
CA SER A 43 9.97 12.08 -8.76
C SER A 43 9.34 11.01 -9.65
N ASN A 44 8.02 10.86 -9.56
CA ASN A 44 7.24 10.00 -10.45
C ASN A 44 6.69 10.75 -11.70
N GLY A 45 6.86 12.08 -11.74
CA GLY A 45 6.46 12.96 -12.83
C GLY A 45 4.95 13.13 -13.00
N TYR A 46 4.14 12.84 -11.98
CA TYR A 46 2.72 13.15 -11.96
C TYR A 46 2.49 14.58 -11.46
N THR A 47 1.51 15.26 -12.04
CA THR A 47 1.07 16.59 -11.60
C THR A 47 -0.45 16.58 -11.46
N HIS A 48 -0.96 17.05 -10.32
CA HIS A 48 -2.40 17.10 -10.08
C HIS A 48 -2.72 18.14 -9.00
N PRO A 49 -3.87 18.83 -9.02
CA PRO A 49 -4.23 19.81 -8.00
C PRO A 49 -4.25 19.24 -6.57
N LYS A 50 -4.60 17.95 -6.41
CA LYS A 50 -4.60 17.24 -5.13
C LYS A 50 -3.22 16.75 -4.67
N LEU A 51 -2.21 16.77 -5.55
CA LEU A 51 -0.93 16.08 -5.34
C LEU A 51 0.15 17.03 -4.83
N LYS A 52 0.73 16.66 -3.69
CA LYS A 52 2.01 17.17 -3.21
C LYS A 52 3.05 16.06 -3.27
N GLU A 53 4.25 16.38 -3.72
CA GLU A 53 5.37 15.42 -3.76
C GLU A 53 6.52 15.92 -2.89
N ILE A 54 7.05 15.04 -2.03
CA ILE A 54 8.28 15.24 -1.28
C ILE A 54 9.31 14.22 -1.76
N ILE A 55 10.44 14.74 -2.24
CA ILE A 55 11.60 13.92 -2.60
C ILE A 55 12.48 13.76 -1.37
N HIS A 56 12.50 12.55 -0.83
CA HIS A 56 13.20 12.21 0.40
C HIS A 56 14.02 10.94 0.20
N ALA A 57 15.34 11.05 0.33
CA ALA A 57 16.25 9.96 -0.01
C ALA A 57 16.32 8.87 1.09
N ASP A 58 16.28 9.27 2.36
CA ASP A 58 16.53 8.40 3.50
C ASP A 58 15.28 8.17 4.36
N PHE A 59 14.58 7.06 4.11
CA PHE A 59 13.39 6.66 4.85
C PHE A 59 13.67 6.16 6.28
N PHE A 60 14.92 6.20 6.74
CA PHE A 60 15.29 5.98 8.15
C PHE A 60 15.45 7.28 8.94
N ASP A 61 15.30 8.45 8.29
CA ASP A 61 15.38 9.75 8.96
C ASP A 61 14.44 10.80 8.36
N PHE A 62 13.27 10.94 8.99
CA PHE A 62 12.25 11.92 8.60
C PHE A 62 12.44 13.31 9.22
N SER A 63 13.48 13.56 10.01
CA SER A 63 13.60 14.79 10.81
C SER A 63 13.52 16.08 9.95
N SER A 64 14.05 16.04 8.72
CA SER A 64 13.99 17.17 7.78
C SER A 64 12.59 17.49 7.21
N ILE A 65 11.65 16.55 7.26
CA ILE A 65 10.31 16.70 6.67
C ILE A 65 9.18 16.44 7.67
N GLU A 66 9.51 16.23 8.96
CA GLU A 66 8.56 15.82 10.00
C GLU A 66 7.36 16.77 10.12
N ASN A 67 7.61 18.08 10.03
CA ASN A 67 6.58 19.12 10.08
C ASN A 67 5.59 19.08 8.89
N GLN A 68 5.88 18.29 7.85
CA GLN A 68 5.03 18.11 6.68
C GLN A 68 4.27 16.78 6.69
N LEU A 69 4.42 15.97 7.74
CA LEU A 69 3.79 14.63 7.85
C LEU A 69 2.57 14.59 8.78
N ALA A 70 2.25 15.71 9.44
CA ALA A 70 1.07 15.86 10.27
C ALA A 70 -0.16 16.28 9.45
N GLY A 71 -1.36 15.95 9.94
CA GLY A 71 -2.64 16.30 9.30
C GLY A 71 -3.09 15.32 8.20
N TYR A 72 -2.43 14.16 8.12
CA TYR A 72 -2.80 13.07 7.23
C TYR A 72 -3.44 11.95 8.03
N ASN A 73 -4.63 11.54 7.65
CA ASN A 73 -5.39 10.52 8.37
C ASN A 73 -5.34 9.16 7.69
N SER A 74 -4.51 9.01 6.65
CA SER A 74 -4.37 7.75 5.92
C SER A 74 -2.94 7.58 5.41
N CYS A 75 -2.40 6.37 5.45
CA CYS A 75 -1.15 6.01 4.79
C CYS A 75 -1.31 4.72 3.99
N PHE A 76 -1.08 4.81 2.68
CA PHE A 76 -0.99 3.69 1.76
C PHE A 76 0.48 3.35 1.55
N PHE A 77 0.97 2.40 2.33
CA PHE A 77 2.36 1.99 2.33
C PHE A 77 2.61 0.91 1.28
N CYS A 78 3.14 1.33 0.12
CA CYS A 78 3.42 0.45 -1.01
C CYS A 78 4.92 0.27 -1.29
N LEU A 79 5.79 0.69 -0.37
CA LEU A 79 7.22 0.40 -0.45
C LEU A 79 7.51 -1.08 -0.19
N GLY A 80 8.39 -1.63 -1.02
CA GLY A 80 8.88 -2.98 -0.86
C GLY A 80 9.95 -3.31 -1.90
N ILE A 81 10.73 -4.35 -1.63
CA ILE A 81 11.69 -4.92 -2.56
C ILE A 81 11.34 -6.39 -2.83
N THR A 82 11.82 -6.91 -3.95
CA THR A 82 11.77 -8.36 -4.20
C THR A 82 12.74 -9.06 -3.25
N SER A 83 12.36 -10.25 -2.75
CA SER A 83 13.27 -11.12 -2.01
C SER A 83 14.21 -11.90 -2.94
N VAL A 84 13.91 -11.94 -4.25
CA VAL A 84 14.70 -12.69 -5.23
C VAL A 84 16.05 -12.00 -5.43
N GLY A 85 17.13 -12.73 -5.14
CA GLY A 85 18.50 -12.25 -5.32
C GLY A 85 18.97 -11.23 -4.26
N VAL A 86 18.21 -11.05 -3.19
CA VAL A 86 18.56 -10.16 -2.07
C VAL A 86 18.91 -11.01 -0.85
N ASP A 87 19.96 -10.63 -0.12
CA ASP A 87 20.33 -11.32 1.10
C ASP A 87 19.28 -11.11 2.22
N PRO A 88 19.20 -12.03 3.20
CA PRO A 88 18.17 -11.97 4.23
C PRO A 88 18.19 -10.69 5.07
N ASP A 89 19.36 -10.15 5.39
CA ASP A 89 19.51 -9.00 6.28
C ASP A 89 19.08 -7.71 5.58
N THR A 90 19.48 -7.54 4.32
CA THR A 90 18.99 -6.45 3.46
C THR A 90 17.48 -6.54 3.27
N TYR A 91 16.94 -7.74 3.02
CA TYR A 91 15.50 -7.93 2.87
C TYR A 91 14.75 -7.58 4.17
N TYR A 92 15.27 -8.01 5.32
CA TYR A 92 14.70 -7.69 6.63
C TYR A 92 14.75 -6.18 6.90
N LYS A 93 15.90 -5.53 6.68
CA LYS A 93 16.07 -4.09 6.87
C LYS A 93 15.11 -3.28 6.01
N MET A 94 15.00 -3.63 4.73
CA MET A 94 14.18 -2.88 3.77
C MET A 94 12.69 -3.19 3.87
N THR A 95 12.30 -4.36 4.40
CA THR A 95 10.89 -4.77 4.51
C THR A 95 10.33 -4.55 5.91
N TYR A 96 11.01 -5.02 6.95
CA TYR A 96 10.53 -4.90 8.32
C TYR A 96 11.01 -3.59 8.96
N THR A 97 12.33 -3.40 9.08
CA THR A 97 12.87 -2.26 9.84
C THR A 97 12.44 -0.91 9.27
N LEU A 98 12.52 -0.75 7.94
CA LEU A 98 12.08 0.47 7.27
C LEU A 98 10.59 0.72 7.45
N THR A 99 9.75 -0.30 7.26
CA THR A 99 8.28 -0.17 7.41
C THR A 99 7.91 0.23 8.83
N MET A 100 8.48 -0.45 9.84
CA MET A 100 8.23 -0.13 11.24
C MET A 100 8.71 1.27 11.60
N HIS A 101 9.88 1.69 11.13
CA HIS A 101 10.38 3.04 11.37
C HIS A 101 9.43 4.12 10.82
N VAL A 102 8.95 3.96 9.58
CA VAL A 102 8.00 4.90 8.96
C VAL A 102 6.68 4.88 9.73
N ALA A 103 6.15 3.70 10.04
CA ALA A 103 4.87 3.55 10.73
C ALA A 103 4.91 4.13 12.16
N GLU A 104 5.99 3.90 12.91
CA GLU A 104 6.19 4.48 14.24
C GLU A 104 6.28 6.02 14.18
N LYS A 105 6.95 6.58 13.16
CA LYS A 105 6.98 8.03 12.97
C LYS A 105 5.59 8.59 12.69
N LEU A 106 4.86 7.98 11.76
CA LEU A 106 3.53 8.46 11.36
C LEU A 106 2.49 8.31 12.46
N SER A 107 2.49 7.19 13.20
CA SER A 107 1.57 6.96 14.33
C SER A 107 1.75 7.95 15.48
N LYS A 108 2.96 8.47 15.69
CA LYS A 108 3.22 9.53 16.70
C LYS A 108 2.69 10.91 16.27
N LEU A 109 2.57 11.13 14.96
CA LEU A 109 2.18 12.43 14.39
C LEU A 109 0.68 12.49 14.08
N ASN A 110 0.02 11.35 13.87
CA ASN A 110 -1.37 11.26 13.43
C ASN A 110 -2.10 10.11 14.15
N ASN A 111 -2.96 10.44 15.12
CA ASN A 111 -3.62 9.45 15.97
C ASN A 111 -4.85 8.79 15.31
N ASP A 112 -5.46 9.44 14.31
CA ASP A 112 -6.64 9.00 13.54
C ASP A 112 -6.27 8.32 12.20
N MET A 113 -5.03 7.84 12.10
CA MET A 113 -4.51 7.33 10.85
C MET A 113 -4.96 5.90 10.57
N THR A 114 -5.53 5.70 9.37
CA THR A 114 -5.68 4.38 8.75
C THR A 114 -4.38 3.99 8.05
N PHE A 115 -3.73 2.91 8.49
CA PHE A 115 -2.49 2.44 7.88
C PHE A 115 -2.74 1.18 7.03
N CYS A 116 -2.59 1.29 5.72
CA CYS A 116 -2.70 0.17 4.78
C CYS A 116 -1.31 -0.29 4.34
N TYR A 117 -0.94 -1.53 4.68
CA TYR A 117 0.32 -2.14 4.29
C TYR A 117 0.13 -3.16 3.16
N VAL A 118 0.88 -3.03 2.08
CA VAL A 118 0.88 -4.01 0.99
C VAL A 118 1.94 -5.08 1.25
N SER A 119 1.52 -6.25 1.74
CA SER A 119 2.38 -7.40 1.96
C SER A 119 2.45 -8.29 0.72
N GLY A 120 1.60 -9.31 0.62
CA GLY A 120 1.52 -10.26 -0.49
C GLY A 120 0.82 -11.56 -0.12
N GLY A 121 0.18 -12.19 -1.10
CA GLY A 121 -0.50 -13.48 -0.94
C GLY A 121 0.46 -14.57 -0.42
N GLY A 122 0.01 -15.34 0.58
CA GLY A 122 0.83 -16.37 1.23
C GLY A 122 1.73 -15.87 2.36
N THR A 123 1.61 -14.60 2.77
CA THR A 123 2.28 -14.07 3.96
C THR A 123 1.88 -14.86 5.21
N ASN A 124 2.87 -15.34 5.97
CA ASN A 124 2.68 -16.14 7.17
C ASN A 124 3.94 -16.09 8.04
N GLU A 125 3.84 -15.48 9.23
CA GLU A 125 4.96 -15.37 10.19
C GLU A 125 5.53 -16.74 10.60
N ASN A 126 4.66 -17.74 10.75
CA ASN A 126 5.02 -19.09 11.17
C ASN A 126 5.23 -20.05 9.97
N GLY A 127 5.27 -19.50 8.75
CA GLY A 127 5.44 -20.27 7.52
C GLY A 127 6.88 -20.75 7.31
N ARG A 128 7.12 -21.45 6.20
CA ARG A 128 8.48 -21.91 5.81
C ARG A 128 9.24 -20.92 4.94
N LEU A 129 8.53 -19.99 4.30
CA LEU A 129 9.12 -19.05 3.35
C LEU A 129 9.63 -17.82 4.09
N LYS A 130 10.96 -17.63 4.13
CA LYS A 130 11.60 -16.50 4.86
C LYS A 130 10.98 -15.14 4.53
N TRP A 131 10.71 -14.86 3.26
CA TRP A 131 10.12 -13.58 2.86
C TRP A 131 8.71 -13.37 3.46
N ALA A 132 7.93 -14.45 3.57
CA ALA A 132 6.58 -14.46 4.12
C ALA A 132 6.60 -14.35 5.65
N GLN A 133 7.63 -14.92 6.29
CA GLN A 133 7.84 -14.76 7.73
C GLN A 133 8.10 -13.29 8.09
N VAL A 134 9.02 -12.63 7.38
CA VAL A 134 9.35 -11.20 7.59
C VAL A 134 8.11 -10.31 7.36
N LYS A 135 7.37 -10.53 6.27
CA LYS A 135 6.14 -9.77 6.02
C LYS A 135 5.09 -10.04 7.09
N GLY A 136 4.92 -11.29 7.53
CA GLY A 136 3.94 -11.65 8.57
C GLY A 136 4.27 -11.01 9.92
N LYS A 137 5.56 -11.02 10.30
CA LYS A 137 6.04 -10.26 11.46
C LYS A 137 5.73 -8.77 11.35
N THR A 138 5.94 -8.19 10.16
CA THR A 138 5.63 -6.78 9.89
C THR A 138 4.14 -6.50 10.09
N GLU A 139 3.26 -7.31 9.52
CA GLU A 139 1.81 -7.17 9.68
C GLU A 139 1.39 -7.22 11.16
N ASN A 140 1.93 -8.18 11.91
CA ASN A 140 1.60 -8.37 13.32
C ASN A 140 2.11 -7.24 14.21
N ASP A 141 3.27 -6.67 13.92
CA ASP A 141 3.81 -5.55 14.68
C ASP A 141 3.14 -4.22 14.32
N LEU A 142 2.75 -4.02 13.05
CA LEU A 142 1.94 -2.86 12.64
C LEU A 142 0.61 -2.78 13.40
N MET A 143 -0.05 -3.93 13.61
CA MET A 143 -1.32 -3.98 14.36
C MET A 143 -1.18 -3.54 15.83
N LYS A 144 0.03 -3.54 16.39
CA LYS A 144 0.32 -3.11 17.78
C LYS A 144 0.55 -1.61 17.91
N LEU A 145 0.77 -0.90 16.80
CA LEU A 145 0.97 0.55 16.82
C LEU A 145 -0.35 1.29 17.12
N PRO A 146 -0.26 2.53 17.66
CA PRO A 146 -1.43 3.30 18.07
C PRO A 146 -2.14 3.99 16.88
N PHE A 147 -2.26 3.29 15.76
CA PHE A 147 -3.15 3.70 14.67
C PHE A 147 -4.60 3.43 15.04
N GLU A 148 -5.52 4.27 14.57
CA GLU A 148 -6.97 4.02 14.66
C GLU A 148 -7.30 2.65 14.06
N GLN A 149 -6.74 2.37 12.87
CA GLN A 149 -6.94 1.10 12.19
C GLN A 149 -5.80 0.71 11.26
N VAL A 150 -5.65 -0.59 11.04
CA VAL A 150 -4.57 -1.18 10.23
C VAL A 150 -5.13 -2.26 9.31
N PHE A 151 -4.82 -2.14 8.02
CA PHE A 151 -5.21 -3.11 7.00
C PHE A 151 -3.97 -3.69 6.31
N ASN A 152 -3.80 -5.00 6.43
CA ASN A 152 -2.71 -5.72 5.79
C ASN A 152 -3.21 -6.38 4.50
N PHE A 153 -2.90 -5.79 3.36
CA PHE A 153 -3.31 -6.26 2.04
C PHE A 153 -2.37 -7.35 1.53
N ARG A 154 -2.92 -8.54 1.25
CA ARG A 154 -2.20 -9.72 0.73
C ARG A 154 -2.60 -10.02 -0.72
N PRO A 155 -2.31 -9.13 -1.69
CA PRO A 155 -2.64 -9.40 -3.08
C PRO A 155 -1.81 -10.57 -3.60
N GLY A 156 -2.44 -11.45 -4.39
CA GLY A 156 -1.74 -12.43 -5.20
C GLY A 156 -1.23 -11.80 -6.50
N PHE A 157 -1.74 -12.28 -7.63
CA PHE A 157 -1.52 -11.69 -8.93
C PHE A 157 -2.35 -10.42 -9.10
N ILE A 158 -1.69 -9.31 -9.44
CA ILE A 158 -2.36 -8.04 -9.69
C ILE A 158 -2.31 -7.70 -11.17
N LYS A 159 -3.47 -7.54 -11.81
CA LYS A 159 -3.56 -7.07 -13.19
C LYS A 159 -3.39 -5.55 -13.24
N PRO A 160 -2.38 -5.02 -13.97
CA PRO A 160 -2.08 -3.59 -14.00
C PRO A 160 -3.19 -2.78 -14.69
N LEU A 161 -3.25 -1.48 -14.36
CA LEU A 161 -4.09 -0.50 -15.04
C LEU A 161 -3.50 -0.16 -16.42
N PRO A 162 -4.35 0.19 -17.42
CA PRO A 162 -3.88 0.79 -18.65
C PRO A 162 -3.09 2.07 -18.37
N GLY A 163 -1.94 2.24 -19.02
CA GLY A 163 -1.12 3.45 -18.91
C GLY A 163 -0.17 3.54 -17.70
N GLN A 164 -0.09 2.50 -16.86
CA GLN A 164 0.93 2.45 -15.79
C GLN A 164 2.35 2.42 -16.36
N LYS A 165 3.22 3.32 -15.89
CA LYS A 165 4.61 3.44 -16.31
C LYS A 165 5.47 2.34 -15.71
N TYR A 166 5.20 1.94 -14.46
CA TYR A 166 6.02 1.00 -13.68
C TYR A 166 5.49 -0.44 -13.70
N ALA A 167 4.46 -0.73 -14.49
CA ALA A 167 4.03 -2.10 -14.76
C ALA A 167 5.02 -2.81 -15.70
N HIS A 168 5.47 -4.01 -15.34
CA HIS A 168 6.42 -4.74 -16.15
C HIS A 168 5.83 -5.11 -17.52
N LYS A 169 6.59 -4.97 -18.61
CA LYS A 169 6.09 -5.25 -19.98
C LYS A 169 5.58 -6.68 -20.16
N PHE A 170 6.07 -7.62 -19.35
CA PHE A 170 5.65 -9.02 -19.32
C PHE A 170 4.13 -9.18 -19.13
N TYR A 171 3.47 -8.28 -18.38
CA TYR A 171 2.02 -8.34 -18.16
C TYR A 171 1.21 -8.32 -19.46
N ARG A 172 1.72 -7.68 -20.53
CA ARG A 172 1.06 -7.68 -21.85
C ARG A 172 0.87 -9.08 -22.44
N TYR A 173 1.76 -10.01 -22.12
CA TYR A 173 1.75 -11.37 -22.66
C TYR A 173 0.95 -12.36 -21.80
N ILE A 174 0.72 -12.06 -20.52
CA ILE A 174 0.04 -12.96 -19.58
C ILE A 174 -1.37 -12.51 -19.20
N ASN A 175 -1.72 -11.25 -19.50
CA ASN A 175 -3.02 -10.68 -19.14
C ASN A 175 -4.22 -11.42 -19.77
N TRP A 176 -4.03 -12.13 -20.89
CA TRP A 176 -5.08 -12.93 -21.52
C TRP A 176 -5.47 -14.16 -20.68
N LEU A 177 -4.57 -14.67 -19.83
CA LEU A 177 -4.82 -15.80 -18.93
C LEU A 177 -5.56 -15.38 -17.65
N PHE A 178 -5.60 -14.09 -17.35
CA PHE A 178 -6.24 -13.54 -16.15
C PHE A 178 -7.69 -13.99 -15.92
N PRO A 179 -8.63 -13.93 -16.90
CA PRO A 179 -10.01 -14.35 -16.66
C PRO A 179 -10.12 -15.83 -16.27
N LEU A 180 -9.29 -16.69 -16.86
CA LEU A 180 -9.26 -18.11 -16.53
C LEU A 180 -8.67 -18.35 -15.14
N GLY A 181 -7.51 -17.74 -14.83
CA GLY A 181 -6.88 -17.85 -13.52
C GLY A 181 -7.77 -17.35 -12.39
N ARG A 182 -8.46 -16.22 -12.59
CA ARG A 182 -9.39 -15.65 -11.62
C ARG A 182 -10.63 -16.54 -11.40
N ALA A 183 -11.15 -17.19 -12.44
CA ALA A 183 -12.28 -18.10 -12.31
C ALA A 183 -11.92 -19.34 -11.47
N ILE A 184 -10.67 -19.82 -11.59
CA ILE A 184 -10.20 -21.02 -10.88
C ILE A 184 -9.80 -20.70 -9.43
N TYR A 185 -9.13 -19.57 -9.19
CA TYR A 185 -8.62 -19.22 -7.86
C TYR A 185 -8.82 -17.72 -7.55
N PRO A 186 -10.04 -17.28 -7.22
CA PRO A 186 -10.35 -15.86 -7.02
C PRO A 186 -9.52 -15.20 -5.91
N ASN A 187 -9.13 -15.95 -4.87
CA ASN A 187 -8.27 -15.43 -3.79
C ASN A 187 -6.85 -15.05 -4.27
N GLY A 188 -6.40 -15.58 -5.41
CA GLY A 188 -5.08 -15.33 -5.96
C GLY A 188 -5.03 -14.20 -6.98
N PHE A 189 -6.15 -13.59 -7.36
CA PHE A 189 -6.19 -12.62 -8.45
C PHE A 189 -7.01 -11.39 -8.08
N CYS A 190 -6.44 -10.21 -8.29
CA CYS A 190 -7.17 -8.94 -8.27
C CYS A 190 -6.67 -8.02 -9.39
N THR A 191 -7.42 -6.98 -9.69
CA THR A 191 -6.98 -5.88 -10.56
C THR A 191 -6.38 -4.76 -9.72
N MET A 192 -5.49 -3.95 -10.31
CA MET A 192 -4.98 -2.74 -9.65
C MET A 192 -6.09 -1.74 -9.32
N ALA A 193 -7.17 -1.70 -10.13
CA ALA A 193 -8.35 -0.90 -9.83
C ALA A 193 -9.05 -1.38 -8.56
N GLU A 194 -9.32 -2.69 -8.45
CA GLU A 194 -9.91 -3.28 -7.24
C GLU A 194 -9.01 -3.06 -6.01
N LEU A 195 -7.70 -3.25 -6.14
CA LEU A 195 -6.78 -3.01 -5.03
C LEU A 195 -6.81 -1.55 -4.56
N GLY A 196 -6.69 -0.60 -5.48
CA GLY A 196 -6.70 0.82 -5.12
C GLY A 196 -8.05 1.28 -4.57
N GLN A 197 -9.17 0.83 -5.15
CA GLN A 197 -10.51 1.15 -4.64
C GLN A 197 -10.75 0.52 -3.27
N ALA A 198 -10.32 -0.72 -3.04
CA ALA A 198 -10.41 -1.35 -1.73
C ALA A 198 -9.64 -0.57 -0.66
N MET A 199 -8.43 -0.09 -0.97
CA MET A 199 -7.64 0.76 -0.06
C MET A 199 -8.32 2.09 0.23
N ILE A 200 -9.02 2.69 -0.75
CA ILE A 200 -9.80 3.93 -0.52
C ILE A 200 -11.02 3.63 0.36
N ASN A 201 -11.70 2.50 0.13
CA ASN A 201 -12.89 2.13 0.89
C ASN A 201 -12.59 1.80 2.36
N THR A 202 -11.35 1.41 2.71
CA THR A 202 -10.97 1.26 4.13
C THR A 202 -11.09 2.57 4.90
N LEU A 203 -11.01 3.73 4.24
CA LEU A 203 -11.14 5.04 4.90
C LEU A 203 -12.56 5.28 5.47
N SER A 204 -13.55 4.55 4.94
CA SER A 204 -14.93 4.58 5.42
C SER A 204 -15.22 3.61 6.57
N HIS A 205 -14.21 2.84 6.98
CA HIS A 205 -14.27 1.92 8.12
C HIS A 205 -13.65 2.55 9.37
N HIS A 206 -13.98 2.00 10.54
CA HIS A 206 -13.52 2.50 11.82
C HIS A 206 -13.13 1.36 12.77
N ASP A 207 -12.08 1.59 13.56
CA ASP A 207 -11.57 0.68 14.59
C ASP A 207 -11.26 -0.74 14.09
N GLU A 208 -10.85 -0.89 12.83
CA GLU A 208 -10.57 -2.18 12.22
C GLU A 208 -9.08 -2.56 12.24
N LYS A 209 -8.79 -3.80 12.62
CA LYS A 209 -7.44 -4.38 12.44
C LYS A 209 -7.59 -5.70 11.70
N ARG A 210 -7.30 -5.69 10.39
CA ARG A 210 -7.67 -6.78 9.48
C ARG A 210 -6.56 -7.18 8.53
N ILE A 211 -6.60 -8.46 8.15
CA ILE A 211 -5.85 -9.03 7.03
C ILE A 211 -6.83 -9.13 5.86
N VAL A 212 -6.44 -8.60 4.70
CA VAL A 212 -7.28 -8.50 3.51
C VAL A 212 -6.68 -9.36 2.40
N GLU A 213 -7.31 -10.50 2.11
CA GLU A 213 -6.87 -11.41 1.05
C GLU A 213 -7.57 -11.11 -0.29
N GLY A 214 -7.21 -11.81 -1.37
CA GLY A 214 -7.67 -11.47 -2.73
C GLY A 214 -9.20 -11.35 -2.89
N LYS A 215 -9.99 -12.24 -2.29
CA LYS A 215 -11.46 -12.13 -2.32
C LYS A 215 -11.98 -10.92 -1.53
N ASP A 216 -11.31 -10.58 -0.43
CA ASP A 216 -11.70 -9.48 0.46
C ASP A 216 -11.35 -8.15 -0.22
N ILE A 217 -10.23 -8.10 -0.95
CA ILE A 217 -9.89 -6.96 -1.84
C ILE A 217 -11.02 -6.72 -2.85
N ILE A 218 -11.50 -7.77 -3.50
CA ILE A 218 -12.58 -7.65 -4.51
C ILE A 218 -13.90 -7.22 -3.85
N ALA A 219 -14.19 -7.70 -2.64
CA ALA A 219 -15.40 -7.34 -1.91
C ALA A 219 -15.35 -5.88 -1.44
N LEU A 220 -14.28 -5.48 -0.74
CA LEU A 220 -14.05 -4.12 -0.27
C LEU A 220 -14.08 -3.11 -1.42
N ALA A 221 -13.56 -3.47 -2.60
CA ALA A 221 -13.59 -2.58 -3.77
C ALA A 221 -15.00 -2.22 -4.28
N LYS A 222 -16.03 -2.97 -3.88
CA LYS A 222 -17.42 -2.79 -4.34
C LYS A 222 -18.30 -2.04 -3.35
N GLU A 223 -17.79 -1.77 -2.15
CA GLU A 223 -18.52 -1.06 -1.09
C GLU A 223 -18.72 0.42 -1.43
#